data_AF-A0A6I0EW60-F1
#
_entry.id   AF-A0A6I0EW60-F1
#
_cell.length_a   1.000
_cell.length_b   1.000
_cell.length_c   1.000
_cell.angle_alpha   90.00
_cell.angle_beta   90.00
_cell.angle_gamma   90.00
#
_symmetry.space_group_name_H-M   'P 1'
#
loop_
_entity.id
_entity.type
_entity.pdbx_description
1 polymer ?
#
loop_
_entity_poly.entity_id
_entity_poly.type
_entity_poly.pdbx_seq_one_letter_code
_entity_poly.pdbx_strand_id
1 'polypeptide(L)'
;MKPEDAHDDPLVQARAYLAGQFGDRAPAALEHVAQFDGEPLEGEGATTLFRFSVAPDGGELRRFWVAAGRTQPNYYPDCGLDAQDMYCLHLGTRFMLVMEVSQLPPDRVPANAEAWFKEFLARLAPGAVIESVEILAAFAVGEESYAVARARVAGETIVIFGIDAPPGVCRETHLPPHILIRRHVGRLILREWEEERRKPRRRAGTAPDAR
;
A
#
# COMPACT_ATOMS: atom_id res chain seq x y z
N MET A 1 -18.78 -30.20 -1.18
CA MET A 1 -18.15 -29.00 -0.60
C MET A 1 -18.19 -29.20 0.90
N LYS A 2 -17.04 -29.44 1.51
CA LYS A 2 -16.96 -29.60 2.97
C LYS A 2 -17.17 -28.23 3.62
N PRO A 3 -17.73 -28.14 4.83
CA PRO A 3 -17.91 -26.88 5.56
C PRO A 3 -16.62 -26.07 5.73
N GLU A 4 -15.46 -26.73 5.68
CA GLU A 4 -14.13 -26.12 5.74
C GLU A 4 -13.76 -25.37 4.45
N ASP A 5 -14.31 -25.76 3.28
CA ASP A 5 -14.01 -25.12 1.98
C ASP A 5 -14.71 -23.75 1.83
N ALA A 6 -15.77 -23.48 2.59
CA ALA A 6 -16.51 -22.22 2.54
C ALA A 6 -15.76 -21.06 3.20
N HIS A 7 -14.77 -21.36 4.05
CA HIS A 7 -13.89 -20.35 4.64
C HIS A 7 -12.82 -19.84 3.66
N ASP A 8 -12.59 -20.54 2.54
CA ASP A 8 -11.58 -20.17 1.56
C ASP A 8 -12.14 -19.45 0.32
N ASP A 9 -13.47 -19.34 0.16
CA ASP A 9 -14.08 -18.58 -0.96
C ASP A 9 -13.96 -17.05 -0.69
N PRO A 10 -13.15 -16.32 -1.49
CA PRO A 10 -12.97 -14.88 -1.30
C PRO A 10 -14.28 -14.07 -1.41
N LEU A 11 -15.25 -14.54 -2.21
CA LEU A 11 -16.53 -13.86 -2.37
C LEU A 11 -17.38 -13.97 -1.10
N VAL A 12 -17.41 -15.15 -0.48
CA VAL A 12 -18.13 -15.39 0.79
C VAL A 12 -17.51 -14.55 1.90
N GLN A 13 -16.18 -14.54 1.99
CA GLN A 13 -15.46 -13.72 2.96
C GLN A 13 -15.74 -12.22 2.77
N ALA A 14 -15.64 -11.72 1.54
CA ALA A 14 -15.89 -10.32 1.24
C ALA A 14 -17.31 -9.90 1.66
N ARG A 15 -18.31 -10.73 1.35
CA ARG A 15 -19.70 -10.48 1.76
C ARG A 15 -19.88 -10.48 3.27
N ALA A 16 -19.33 -11.47 3.96
CA ALA A 16 -19.41 -11.56 5.42
C ALA A 16 -18.74 -10.35 6.10
N TYR A 17 -17.56 -9.97 5.62
CA TYR A 17 -16.85 -8.79 6.10
C TYR A 17 -17.67 -7.51 5.87
N LEU A 18 -18.16 -7.28 4.66
CA LEU A 18 -18.94 -6.09 4.32
C LEU A 18 -20.29 -6.04 5.06
N ALA A 19 -20.92 -7.19 5.31
CA ALA A 19 -22.09 -7.28 6.18
C ALA A 19 -21.75 -6.83 7.61
N GLY A 20 -20.59 -7.23 8.14
CA GLY A 20 -20.10 -6.76 9.44
C GLY A 20 -19.79 -5.25 9.48
N GLN A 21 -19.35 -4.67 8.37
CA GLN A 21 -19.03 -3.22 8.29
C GLN A 21 -20.26 -2.34 8.08
N PHE A 22 -21.22 -2.77 7.25
CA PHE A 22 -22.34 -1.93 6.78
C PHE A 22 -23.72 -2.38 7.30
N GLY A 23 -23.82 -3.55 7.94
CA GLY A 23 -25.09 -4.11 8.40
C GLY A 23 -26.09 -4.28 7.24
N ASP A 24 -27.32 -3.84 7.46
CA ASP A 24 -28.40 -3.91 6.44
C ASP A 24 -28.12 -3.11 5.17
N ARG A 25 -27.12 -2.22 5.20
CA ARG A 25 -26.69 -1.42 4.04
C ARG A 25 -25.59 -2.10 3.24
N ALA A 26 -25.20 -3.33 3.57
CA ALA A 26 -24.18 -4.05 2.83
C ALA A 26 -24.52 -4.17 1.33
N PRO A 27 -23.52 -4.10 0.43
CA PRO A 27 -23.78 -4.15 -1.00
C PRO A 27 -24.35 -5.51 -1.40
N ALA A 28 -25.40 -5.49 -2.23
CA ALA A 28 -26.03 -6.70 -2.74
C ALA A 28 -25.17 -7.42 -3.81
N ALA A 29 -24.29 -6.68 -4.50
CA ALA A 29 -23.48 -7.18 -5.58
C ALA A 29 -22.01 -6.80 -5.40
N LEU A 30 -21.13 -7.75 -5.72
CA LEU A 30 -19.68 -7.58 -5.79
C LEU A 30 -19.24 -7.97 -7.20
N GLU A 31 -18.52 -7.08 -7.87
CA GLU A 31 -17.91 -7.31 -9.18
C GLU A 31 -16.49 -7.83 -8.97
N HIS A 32 -16.18 -9.03 -9.47
CA HIS A 32 -14.81 -9.53 -9.47
C HIS A 32 -13.95 -8.72 -10.45
N VAL A 33 -12.82 -8.17 -9.97
CA VAL A 33 -11.92 -7.37 -10.80
C VAL A 33 -10.62 -8.09 -11.12
N ALA A 34 -9.95 -8.64 -10.12
CA ALA A 34 -8.64 -9.27 -10.27
C ALA A 34 -8.33 -10.24 -9.13
N GLN A 35 -7.45 -11.20 -9.42
CA GLN A 35 -6.90 -12.15 -8.45
C GLN A 35 -5.37 -12.10 -8.50
N PHE A 36 -4.75 -12.15 -7.33
CA PHE A 36 -3.30 -12.11 -7.12
C PHE A 36 -2.90 -13.30 -6.26
N ASP A 37 -2.16 -14.26 -6.82
CA ASP A 37 -1.80 -15.50 -6.12
C ASP A 37 -0.50 -15.40 -5.30
N GLY A 38 0.02 -14.19 -5.11
CA GLY A 38 1.27 -13.95 -4.40
C GLY A 38 1.13 -14.02 -2.88
N GLU A 39 2.24 -14.33 -2.19
CA GLU A 39 2.33 -14.28 -0.73
C GLU A 39 3.48 -13.31 -0.34
N PRO A 40 3.33 -12.00 -0.61
CA PRO A 40 4.43 -11.04 -0.46
C PRO A 40 4.67 -10.59 0.98
N LEU A 41 3.76 -10.90 1.90
CA LEU A 41 3.87 -10.62 3.34
C LEU A 41 3.50 -11.87 4.13
N GLU A 42 4.08 -12.01 5.32
CA GLU A 42 3.67 -13.06 6.25
C GLU A 42 2.20 -12.87 6.66
N GLY A 43 1.43 -13.96 6.63
CA GLY A 43 -0.01 -13.91 6.89
C GLY A 43 -0.85 -13.43 5.71
N GLU A 44 -0.23 -13.04 4.59
CA GLU A 44 -0.89 -12.71 3.33
C GLU A 44 -0.66 -13.81 2.30
N GLY A 45 -1.63 -14.01 1.42
CA GLY A 45 -1.56 -14.96 0.32
C GLY A 45 -2.50 -14.58 -0.81
N ALA A 46 -3.09 -15.59 -1.47
CA ALA A 46 -3.96 -15.36 -2.61
C ALA A 46 -5.10 -14.38 -2.29
N THR A 47 -5.09 -13.22 -2.94
CA THR A 47 -6.01 -12.11 -2.70
C THR A 47 -6.84 -11.82 -3.95
N THR A 48 -8.14 -11.68 -3.76
CA THR A 48 -9.08 -11.27 -4.80
C THR A 48 -9.59 -9.88 -4.50
N LEU A 49 -9.62 -9.03 -5.52
CA LEU A 49 -10.22 -7.70 -5.47
C LEU A 49 -11.61 -7.73 -6.09
N PHE A 50 -12.58 -7.23 -5.33
CA PHE A 50 -13.92 -6.95 -5.83
C PHE A 50 -14.20 -5.44 -5.78
N ARG A 51 -15.01 -4.96 -6.72
CA ARG A 51 -15.64 -3.63 -6.67
C ARG A 51 -17.07 -3.74 -6.20
N PHE A 52 -17.52 -2.71 -5.51
CA PHE A 52 -18.90 -2.60 -5.07
C PHE A 52 -19.31 -1.15 -4.91
N SER A 53 -20.62 -0.94 -4.76
CA SER A 53 -21.19 0.36 -4.51
C SER A 53 -22.08 0.30 -3.27
N VAL A 54 -21.95 1.28 -2.38
CA VAL A 54 -22.75 1.38 -1.15
C VAL A 54 -22.94 2.85 -0.77
N ALA A 55 -24.01 3.15 -0.02
CA ALA A 55 -24.24 4.45 0.60
C ALA A 55 -24.05 4.32 2.13
N PRO A 56 -22.81 4.45 2.65
CA PRO A 56 -22.48 4.14 4.05
C PRO A 56 -23.32 4.94 5.06
N ASP A 57 -23.68 6.17 4.70
CA ASP A 57 -24.40 7.10 5.56
C ASP A 57 -25.89 7.24 5.15
N GLY A 58 -26.38 6.36 4.27
CA GLY A 58 -27.73 6.46 3.69
C GLY A 58 -27.89 7.59 2.67
N GLY A 59 -26.80 8.27 2.31
CA GLY A 59 -26.75 9.32 1.30
C GLY A 59 -26.45 8.79 -0.10
N GLU A 60 -25.51 9.45 -0.78
CA GLU A 60 -25.12 9.09 -2.15
C GLU A 60 -24.39 7.75 -2.21
N LEU A 61 -24.70 6.99 -3.27
CA LEU A 61 -24.01 5.74 -3.59
C LEU A 61 -22.57 6.05 -4.03
N ARG A 62 -21.59 5.47 -3.34
CA ARG A 62 -20.17 5.62 -3.64
C ARG A 62 -19.55 4.28 -4.00
N ARG A 63 -18.51 4.32 -4.84
CA ARG A 63 -17.76 3.15 -5.27
C ARG A 63 -16.60 2.86 -4.32
N PHE A 64 -16.40 1.57 -4.08
CA PHE A 64 -15.38 1.03 -3.20
C PHE A 64 -14.79 -0.25 -3.79
N TRP A 65 -13.66 -0.63 -3.22
CA TRP A 65 -12.98 -1.90 -3.45
C TRP A 65 -12.97 -2.69 -2.16
N VAL A 66 -13.00 -4.02 -2.24
CA VAL A 66 -12.72 -4.92 -1.12
C VAL A 66 -11.67 -5.94 -1.55
N ALA A 67 -10.67 -6.13 -0.71
CA ALA A 67 -9.72 -7.24 -0.82
C ALA A 67 -10.16 -8.37 0.12
N ALA A 68 -10.17 -9.60 -0.35
CA ALA A 68 -10.51 -10.80 0.42
C ALA A 68 -9.77 -12.04 -0.12
N GLY A 69 -9.81 -13.16 0.62
CA GLY A 69 -9.11 -14.39 0.26
C GLY A 69 -8.20 -14.87 1.40
N ARG A 70 -6.97 -15.29 1.09
CA ARG A 70 -5.96 -15.62 2.11
C ARG A 70 -5.29 -14.34 2.63
N THR A 71 -6.10 -13.40 3.10
CA THR A 71 -5.72 -12.08 3.60
C THR A 71 -6.73 -11.65 4.65
N GLN A 72 -6.40 -10.68 5.50
CA GLN A 72 -7.43 -10.02 6.31
C GLN A 72 -8.28 -9.08 5.44
N PRO A 73 -9.60 -9.30 5.32
CA PRO A 73 -10.43 -8.49 4.46
C PRO A 73 -10.42 -7.01 4.86
N ASN A 74 -10.38 -6.13 3.85
CA ASN A 74 -10.46 -4.70 4.06
C ASN A 74 -11.06 -4.01 2.83
N TYR A 75 -11.74 -2.89 3.03
CA TYR A 75 -12.32 -2.11 1.93
C TYR A 75 -11.73 -0.70 1.83
N TYR A 76 -11.75 -0.16 0.64
CA TYR A 76 -11.09 1.10 0.28
C TYR A 76 -12.01 1.94 -0.62
N PRO A 77 -12.00 3.28 -0.48
CA PRO A 77 -12.69 4.13 -1.43
C PRO A 77 -12.11 3.98 -2.84
N ASP A 78 -12.96 4.03 -3.86
CA ASP A 78 -12.50 4.14 -5.25
C ASP A 78 -11.85 5.50 -5.46
N CYS A 79 -10.51 5.50 -5.53
CA CYS A 79 -9.68 6.68 -5.72
C CYS A 79 -9.07 6.74 -7.13
N GLY A 80 -9.69 6.08 -8.11
CA GLY A 80 -9.22 6.09 -9.50
C GLY A 80 -7.97 5.26 -9.76
N LEU A 81 -7.60 4.38 -8.82
CA LEU A 81 -6.51 3.43 -8.99
C LEU A 81 -6.96 2.21 -9.81
N ASP A 82 -6.02 1.62 -10.55
CA ASP A 82 -6.24 0.33 -11.20
C ASP A 82 -6.15 -0.83 -10.20
N ALA A 83 -6.43 -2.05 -10.67
CA ALA A 83 -6.42 -3.23 -9.79
C ALA A 83 -5.04 -3.52 -9.17
N GLN A 84 -3.96 -3.29 -9.92
CA GLN A 84 -2.59 -3.52 -9.44
C GLN A 84 -2.24 -2.54 -8.33
N ASP A 85 -2.59 -1.27 -8.52
CA ASP A 85 -2.35 -0.21 -7.54
C ASP A 85 -3.24 -0.33 -6.31
N MET A 86 -4.47 -0.82 -6.47
CA MET A 86 -5.33 -1.18 -5.35
C MET A 86 -4.79 -2.37 -4.55
N TYR A 87 -4.21 -3.38 -5.21
CA TYR A 87 -3.53 -4.47 -4.53
C TYR A 87 -2.29 -3.98 -3.78
N CYS A 88 -1.49 -3.10 -4.38
CA CYS A 88 -0.35 -2.47 -3.68
C CYS A 88 -0.83 -1.62 -2.50
N LEU A 89 -1.90 -0.83 -2.64
CA LEU A 89 -2.49 -0.09 -1.54
C LEU A 89 -2.90 -1.03 -0.40
N HIS A 90 -3.50 -2.18 -0.73
CA HIS A 90 -3.87 -3.18 0.25
C HIS A 90 -2.66 -3.75 0.99
N LEU A 91 -1.63 -4.22 0.26
CA LEU A 91 -0.39 -4.73 0.86
C LEU A 91 0.28 -3.71 1.78
N GLY A 92 0.43 -2.46 1.34
CA GLY A 92 1.01 -1.42 2.17
C GLY A 92 0.15 -1.06 3.37
N THR A 93 -1.18 -1.14 3.25
CA THR A 93 -2.08 -1.00 4.42
C THR A 93 -1.85 -2.11 5.43
N ARG A 94 -1.75 -3.37 4.97
CA ARG A 94 -1.50 -4.53 5.83
C ARG A 94 -0.17 -4.41 6.55
N PHE A 95 0.89 -4.10 5.81
CA PHE A 95 2.22 -3.85 6.37
C PHE A 95 2.19 -2.73 7.42
N MET A 96 1.62 -1.58 7.09
CA MET A 96 1.58 -0.44 8.00
C MET A 96 0.77 -0.72 9.27
N LEU A 97 -0.27 -1.56 9.20
CA LEU A 97 -1.03 -1.99 10.39
C LEU A 97 -0.19 -2.91 11.28
N VAL A 98 0.52 -3.87 10.70
CA VAL A 98 1.40 -4.79 11.45
C VAL A 98 2.57 -4.05 12.09
N MET A 99 3.14 -3.06 11.38
CA MET A 99 4.22 -2.22 11.88
C MET A 99 3.74 -1.06 12.76
N GLU A 100 2.45 -1.01 13.08
CA GLU A 100 1.83 0.02 13.93
C GLU A 100 2.14 1.46 13.48
N VAL A 101 2.22 1.68 12.17
CA VAL A 101 2.57 2.98 11.60
C VAL A 101 1.47 4.00 11.87
N SER A 102 1.85 5.09 12.53
CA SER A 102 0.92 6.15 12.93
C SER A 102 1.32 7.48 12.32
N GLN A 103 0.33 8.33 12.01
CA GLN A 103 0.63 9.67 11.51
C GLN A 103 1.11 10.56 12.66
N LEU A 104 2.23 11.25 12.44
CA LEU A 104 2.77 12.23 13.37
C LEU A 104 1.95 13.52 13.33
N PRO A 105 1.74 14.19 14.48
CA PRO A 105 1.17 15.53 14.49
C PRO A 105 2.17 16.53 13.86
N PRO A 106 1.69 17.68 13.34
CA PRO A 106 2.54 18.61 12.58
C PRO A 106 3.77 19.14 13.33
N ASP A 107 3.67 19.28 14.66
CA ASP A 107 4.75 19.74 15.55
C ASP A 107 5.82 18.66 15.83
N ARG A 108 5.59 17.43 15.37
CA ARG A 108 6.50 16.28 15.51
C ARG A 108 7.12 15.84 14.18
N VAL A 109 6.88 16.57 13.09
CA VAL A 109 7.57 16.34 11.82
C VAL A 109 9.08 16.58 12.03
N PRO A 110 9.97 15.70 11.49
CA PRO A 110 11.42 15.90 11.63
C PRO A 110 11.89 17.25 11.09
N ALA A 111 12.63 18.00 11.90
CA ALA A 111 13.06 19.36 11.55
C ALA A 111 13.97 19.41 10.30
N ASN A 112 14.66 18.31 10.00
CA ASN A 112 15.51 18.18 8.82
C ASN A 112 14.78 17.66 7.57
N ALA A 113 13.47 17.39 7.63
CA ALA A 113 12.72 16.76 6.54
C ALA A 113 12.86 17.52 5.22
N GLU A 114 12.67 18.84 5.23
CA GLU A 114 12.76 19.66 4.02
C GLU A 114 14.18 19.65 3.41
N ALA A 115 15.21 19.77 4.26
CA ALA A 115 16.60 19.72 3.83
C ALA A 115 16.94 18.36 3.21
N TRP A 116 16.52 17.27 3.87
CA TRP A 116 16.70 15.91 3.38
C TRP A 116 16.08 15.73 1.98
N PHE A 117 14.85 16.24 1.77
CA PHE A 117 14.19 16.15 0.47
C PHE A 117 14.88 16.95 -0.62
N LYS A 118 15.37 18.16 -0.31
CA LYS A 118 16.15 18.96 -1.26
C LYS A 118 17.43 18.23 -1.67
N GLU A 119 18.15 17.64 -0.71
CA GLU A 119 19.36 16.85 -0.98
C GLU A 119 19.06 15.58 -1.79
N PHE A 120 17.98 14.88 -1.46
CA PHE A 120 17.52 13.72 -2.23
C PHE A 120 17.20 14.09 -3.69
N LEU A 121 16.43 15.15 -3.91
CA LEU A 121 16.09 15.64 -5.24
C LEU A 121 17.32 16.10 -6.03
N ALA A 122 18.26 16.79 -5.38
CA ALA A 122 19.50 17.24 -6.02
C ALA A 122 20.37 16.06 -6.50
N ARG A 123 20.31 14.91 -5.81
CA ARG A 123 20.98 13.67 -6.26
C ARG A 123 20.21 12.95 -7.35
N LEU A 124 18.88 12.92 -7.26
CA LEU A 124 18.02 12.24 -8.22
C LEU A 124 17.97 12.95 -9.58
N ALA A 125 17.96 14.28 -9.58
CA ALA A 125 17.93 15.12 -10.78
C ALA A 125 19.00 16.23 -10.69
N PRO A 126 20.30 15.89 -10.87
CA PRO A 126 21.37 16.88 -10.78
C PRO A 126 21.18 18.03 -11.77
N GLY A 127 21.24 19.26 -11.25
CA GLY A 127 21.09 20.49 -12.04
C GLY A 127 19.64 20.91 -12.31
N ALA A 128 18.64 20.12 -11.92
CA ALA A 128 17.25 20.54 -11.99
C ALA A 128 16.96 21.61 -10.91
N VAL A 129 16.18 22.63 -11.28
CA VAL A 129 15.77 23.68 -10.34
C VAL A 129 14.69 23.15 -9.41
N ILE A 130 14.99 23.08 -8.11
CA ILE A 130 14.01 22.77 -7.06
C ILE A 130 13.33 24.08 -6.66
N GLU A 131 12.08 24.26 -7.07
CA GLU A 131 11.31 25.49 -6.87
C GLU A 131 10.67 25.53 -5.48
N SER A 132 10.14 24.41 -5.00
CA SER A 132 9.53 24.30 -3.68
C SER A 132 9.51 22.86 -3.17
N VAL A 133 9.51 22.71 -1.84
CA VAL A 133 9.24 21.46 -1.13
C VAL A 133 8.27 21.76 0.02
N GLU A 134 7.17 21.03 0.08
CA GLU A 134 6.10 21.18 1.09
C GLU A 134 5.88 19.82 1.75
N ILE A 135 6.08 19.72 3.07
CA ILE A 135 5.76 18.48 3.80
C ILE A 135 4.25 18.35 3.92
N LEU A 136 3.69 17.24 3.42
CA LEU A 136 2.25 16.96 3.46
C LEU A 136 1.86 16.16 4.70
N ALA A 137 2.70 15.21 5.10
CA ALA A 137 2.50 14.34 6.26
C ALA A 137 3.82 13.72 6.69
N ALA A 138 3.90 13.32 7.95
CA ALA A 138 4.94 12.43 8.47
C ALA A 138 4.30 11.30 9.27
N PHE A 139 5.00 10.17 9.34
CA PHE A 139 4.54 8.94 9.97
C PHE A 139 5.66 8.39 10.84
N ALA A 140 5.31 7.88 12.02
CA ALA A 140 6.23 7.16 12.89
C ALA A 140 6.17 5.66 12.57
N VAL A 141 7.35 5.05 12.43
CA VAL A 141 7.54 3.62 12.20
C VAL A 141 8.55 3.13 13.25
N GLY A 142 8.06 2.67 14.41
CA GLY A 142 8.93 2.43 15.56
C GLY A 142 9.66 3.72 15.99
N GLU A 143 10.98 3.71 15.95
CA GLU A 143 11.82 4.90 16.25
C GLU A 143 12.14 5.75 15.00
N GLU A 144 11.76 5.29 13.81
CA GLU A 144 12.03 5.93 12.54
C GLU A 144 10.88 6.83 12.10
N SER A 145 11.18 7.81 11.24
CA SER A 145 10.20 8.70 10.62
C SER A 145 10.15 8.55 9.11
N TYR A 146 8.93 8.50 8.58
CA TYR A 146 8.67 8.50 7.15
C TYR A 146 7.84 9.71 6.75
N ALA A 147 8.40 10.62 5.95
CA ALA A 147 7.67 11.80 5.47
C ALA A 147 7.22 11.66 4.02
N VAL A 148 6.14 12.38 3.72
CA VAL A 148 5.59 12.58 2.38
C VAL A 148 5.62 14.07 2.11
N ALA A 149 6.24 14.47 1.01
CA ALA A 149 6.30 15.86 0.60
C ALA A 149 5.84 16.04 -0.85
N ARG A 150 5.28 17.21 -1.16
CA ARG A 150 5.06 17.68 -2.51
C ARG A 150 6.25 18.55 -2.89
N ALA A 151 6.82 18.32 -4.07
CA ALA A 151 7.89 19.16 -4.60
C ALA A 151 7.54 19.64 -6.00
N ARG A 152 8.05 20.83 -6.34
CA ARG A 152 8.02 21.37 -7.69
C ARG A 152 9.45 21.45 -8.22
N VAL A 153 9.73 20.73 -9.30
CA VAL A 153 11.07 20.58 -9.87
C VAL A 153 10.99 20.81 -11.38
N ALA A 154 11.69 21.81 -11.89
CA ALA A 154 11.70 22.18 -13.31
C ALA A 154 10.28 22.28 -13.93
N GLY A 155 9.35 22.91 -13.21
CA GLY A 155 7.95 23.08 -13.61
C GLY A 155 7.04 21.86 -13.39
N GLU A 156 7.58 20.70 -13.01
CA GLU A 156 6.80 19.49 -12.73
C GLU A 156 6.48 19.38 -11.24
N THR A 157 5.24 19.02 -10.89
CA THR A 157 4.85 18.73 -9.50
C THR A 157 4.89 17.23 -9.27
N ILE A 158 5.66 16.81 -8.26
CA ILE A 158 5.84 15.42 -7.85
C ILE A 158 5.56 15.24 -6.36
N VAL A 159 5.30 14.01 -5.95
CA VAL A 159 5.27 13.61 -4.55
C VAL A 159 6.49 12.74 -4.26
N ILE A 160 7.16 13.01 -3.15
CA ILE A 160 8.36 12.34 -2.69
C ILE A 160 8.16 11.76 -1.30
N PHE A 161 8.79 10.62 -1.06
CA PHE A 161 8.74 9.86 0.19
C PHE A 161 10.17 9.68 0.71
N GLY A 162 10.42 9.77 2.01
CA GLY A 162 11.72 9.37 2.57
C GLY A 162 11.95 9.83 4.01
N ILE A 163 13.20 10.24 4.27
CA ILE A 163 13.84 10.41 5.59
C ILE A 163 14.50 9.12 6.06
N ASP A 164 13.87 8.36 6.95
CA ASP A 164 14.47 7.14 7.52
C ASP A 164 14.03 5.87 6.79
N ALA A 165 12.90 5.93 6.07
CA ALA A 165 12.38 4.82 5.28
C ALA A 165 12.81 4.91 3.79
N PRO A 166 12.71 3.80 3.03
CA PRO A 166 13.09 3.77 1.62
C PRO A 166 12.46 4.90 0.82
N PRO A 167 13.25 5.65 0.04
CA PRO A 167 12.74 6.82 -0.63
C PRO A 167 12.06 6.47 -1.95
N GLY A 168 11.15 7.36 -2.37
CA GLY A 168 10.42 7.18 -3.61
C GLY A 168 9.95 8.48 -4.21
N VAL A 169 9.56 8.42 -5.48
CA VAL A 169 8.94 9.53 -6.21
C VAL A 169 7.73 9.01 -6.98
N CYS A 170 6.64 9.76 -7.00
CA CYS A 170 5.52 9.53 -7.89
C CYS A 170 4.95 10.85 -8.45
N ARG A 171 4.24 10.75 -9.57
CA ARG A 171 3.61 11.90 -10.24
C ARG A 171 2.16 12.11 -9.82
N GLU A 172 1.55 11.14 -9.15
CA GLU A 172 0.19 11.28 -8.64
C GLU A 172 0.16 12.25 -7.45
N THR A 173 -0.41 13.44 -7.68
CA THR A 173 -0.46 14.53 -6.70
C THR A 173 -1.84 14.77 -6.09
N HIS A 174 -2.88 14.13 -6.65
CA HIS A 174 -4.28 14.32 -6.27
C HIS A 174 -4.74 13.38 -5.14
N LEU A 175 -3.98 12.34 -4.84
CA LEU A 175 -4.32 11.37 -3.80
C LEU A 175 -3.90 11.87 -2.40
N PRO A 176 -4.62 11.49 -1.34
CA PRO A 176 -4.21 11.80 0.03
C PRO A 176 -2.84 11.19 0.37
N PRO A 177 -2.01 11.84 1.22
CA PRO A 177 -0.68 11.35 1.57
C PRO A 177 -0.66 9.92 2.11
N HIS A 178 -1.66 9.54 2.92
CA HIS A 178 -1.78 8.19 3.48
C HIS A 178 -2.09 7.11 2.42
N ILE A 179 -2.75 7.45 1.31
CA ILE A 179 -2.96 6.53 0.19
C ILE A 179 -1.65 6.37 -0.59
N LEU A 180 -0.97 7.49 -0.84
CA LEU A 180 0.29 7.52 -1.59
C LEU A 180 1.38 6.69 -0.91
N ILE A 181 1.58 6.88 0.40
CA ILE A 181 2.60 6.13 1.16
C ILE A 181 2.28 4.63 1.22
N ARG A 182 1.03 4.24 1.48
CA ARG A 182 0.61 2.82 1.50
C ARG A 182 0.82 2.18 0.13
N ARG A 183 0.40 2.83 -0.95
CA ARG A 183 0.64 2.34 -2.31
C ARG A 183 2.13 2.21 -2.62
N HIS A 184 2.95 3.18 -2.23
CA HIS A 184 4.39 3.13 -2.43
C HIS A 184 5.04 1.96 -1.68
N VAL A 185 4.74 1.80 -0.39
CA VAL A 185 5.20 0.69 0.44
C VAL A 185 4.78 -0.66 -0.16
N GLY A 186 3.53 -0.80 -0.57
CA GLY A 186 3.05 -2.05 -1.20
C GLY A 186 3.75 -2.37 -2.52
N ARG A 187 4.10 -1.35 -3.32
CA ARG A 187 4.91 -1.55 -4.54
C ARG A 187 6.32 -2.03 -4.24
N LEU A 188 6.95 -1.49 -3.18
CA LEU A 188 8.28 -1.94 -2.74
C LEU A 188 8.23 -3.40 -2.29
N ILE A 189 7.29 -3.75 -1.42
CA ILE A 189 7.07 -5.11 -0.92
C ILE A 189 6.87 -6.09 -2.08
N LEU A 190 5.98 -5.75 -3.02
CA LEU A 190 5.70 -6.63 -4.16
C LEU A 190 6.95 -6.81 -5.03
N ARG A 191 7.69 -5.73 -5.29
CA ARG A 191 8.92 -5.77 -6.08
C ARG A 191 9.99 -6.64 -5.41
N GLU A 192 10.23 -6.46 -4.11
CA GLU A 192 11.20 -7.26 -3.35
C GLU A 192 10.83 -8.76 -3.41
N TRP A 193 9.56 -9.08 -3.22
CA TRP A 193 9.07 -10.45 -3.33
C TRP A 193 9.29 -11.05 -4.73
N GLU A 194 8.99 -10.30 -5.79
CA GLU A 194 9.24 -10.74 -7.17
C GLU A 194 10.73 -10.95 -7.45
N GLU A 195 11.59 -10.06 -6.93
CA GLU A 195 13.04 -10.16 -7.06
C GLU A 195 13.58 -11.41 -6.34
N GLU A 196 13.14 -11.69 -5.10
CA GLU A 196 13.52 -12.90 -4.36
C GLU A 196 13.09 -14.18 -5.08
N ARG A 197 11.90 -14.20 -5.67
CA ARG A 197 11.40 -15.36 -6.44
C ARG A 197 12.19 -15.63 -7.72
N ARG A 198 12.82 -14.61 -8.30
CA ARG A 198 13.64 -14.73 -9.52
C ARG A 198 15.07 -15.19 -9.22
N LYS A 199 15.55 -15.08 -7.99
CA LYS A 199 16.90 -15.53 -7.63
C LYS A 199 16.99 -17.05 -7.77
N PRO A 200 17.98 -17.59 -8.51
CA PRO A 200 18.17 -19.03 -8.58
C PRO A 200 18.46 -19.56 -7.18
N ARG A 201 17.64 -20.51 -6.70
CA ARG A 201 17.88 -21.23 -5.45
C ARG A 201 19.30 -21.81 -5.51
N ARG A 202 20.26 -21.17 -4.85
CA ARG A 202 21.60 -21.74 -4.68
C ARG A 202 21.39 -23.11 -4.05
N ARG A 203 21.71 -24.18 -4.79
CA ARG A 203 21.69 -25.54 -4.26
C ARG A 203 22.51 -25.51 -2.98
N ALA A 204 21.87 -25.82 -1.85
CA ALA A 204 22.57 -26.07 -0.60
C ALA A 204 23.71 -27.05 -0.91
N GLY A 205 24.93 -26.64 -0.59
CA GLY A 205 26.13 -27.36 -0.92
C GLY A 205 26.03 -28.81 -0.49
N THR A 206 26.39 -29.71 -1.39
CA THR A 206 26.93 -31.02 -1.06
C THR A 206 27.87 -30.87 0.12
N ALA A 207 27.53 -31.53 1.23
CA ALA A 207 28.42 -31.65 2.38
C ALA A 207 29.78 -32.18 1.90
N PRO A 208 30.91 -31.66 2.39
CA PRO A 208 32.20 -32.26 2.09
C PRO A 208 32.25 -33.65 2.73
N ASP A 209 32.52 -34.68 1.92
CA ASP A 209 32.83 -36.02 2.38
C ASP A 209 33.95 -35.94 3.43
N ALA A 210 33.62 -36.36 4.65
CA ALA A 210 34.58 -36.60 5.70
C ALA A 210 35.46 -37.80 5.29
N ARG A 211 36.77 -37.58 5.23
CA ARG A 211 37.78 -38.64 5.23
C ARG A 211 38.31 -38.85 6.63
#